data_AF-A0A095V088-F1
#
_entry.id   AF-A0A095V088-F1
#
_cell.length_a   1.000
_cell.length_b   1.000
_cell.length_c   1.000
_cell.angle_alpha   90.00
_cell.angle_beta   90.00
_cell.angle_gamma   90.00
#
_symmetry.space_group_name_H-M   'P 1'
#
loop_
_entity.id
_entity.type
_entity.pdbx_description
1 polymer ?
#
loop_
_entity_poly.entity_id
_entity_poly.type
_entity_poly.pdbx_seq_one_letter_code
_entity_poly.pdbx_strand_id
1 'polypeptide(L)'
;MIKNLFVIAIITLFLITQKALAQGKLAADFKTIIGKTYTSENQIEALKNYKYEQGIVIGNPNEGPFLSSIEVFRKGKTAVVLLSKKIKTNPDQYRIIDVLKVISIPKNYEIRTYDCSRKNGKSNENIVAIVFSGSKRIVKFVKNAYVLKDIRFEKIETKGIRCINEGIE
;
A
#
# COMPACT_ATOMS: atom_id res chain seq x y z
N MET A 1 -32.20 15.47 -31.09
CA MET A 1 -32.08 14.93 -29.71
C MET A 1 -31.14 13.73 -29.57
N ILE A 2 -31.06 12.81 -30.55
CA ILE A 2 -30.25 11.57 -30.46
C ILE A 2 -28.71 11.80 -30.49
N LYS A 3 -28.21 12.83 -31.19
CA LYS A 3 -26.77 13.16 -31.27
C LYS A 3 -26.14 13.51 -29.91
N ASN A 4 -26.89 14.17 -29.00
CA ASN A 4 -26.36 14.54 -27.69
C ASN A 4 -26.24 13.35 -26.74
N LEU A 5 -27.06 12.31 -26.90
CA LEU A 5 -27.01 11.11 -26.05
C LEU A 5 -25.76 10.26 -26.34
N PHE A 6 -25.35 10.20 -27.60
CA PHE A 6 -24.17 9.44 -28.04
C PHE A 6 -22.86 10.07 -27.55
N VAL A 7 -22.77 11.41 -27.55
CA VAL A 7 -21.59 12.14 -27.04
C VAL A 7 -21.44 11.96 -25.52
N ILE A 8 -22.55 12.00 -24.78
CA ILE A 8 -22.55 11.77 -23.33
C ILE A 8 -22.11 10.33 -23.00
N ALA A 9 -22.58 9.33 -23.75
CA ALA A 9 -22.18 7.93 -23.56
C ALA A 9 -20.68 7.69 -23.83
N ILE A 10 -20.09 8.38 -24.82
CA ILE A 10 -18.65 8.28 -25.11
C ILE A 10 -17.81 8.94 -24.01
N ILE A 11 -18.24 10.10 -23.49
CA ILE A 11 -17.54 10.81 -22.41
C ILE A 11 -17.56 10.00 -21.11
N THR A 12 -18.69 9.36 -20.77
CA THR A 12 -18.77 8.50 -19.58
C THR A 12 -17.92 7.24 -19.72
N LEU A 13 -17.83 6.64 -20.92
CA LEU A 13 -16.94 5.51 -21.18
C LEU A 13 -15.45 5.88 -21.00
N PHE A 14 -15.06 7.09 -21.40
CA PHE A 14 -13.67 7.57 -21.30
C PHE A 14 -13.24 7.89 -19.86
N LEU A 15 -14.18 8.27 -18.98
CA LEU A 15 -13.89 8.57 -17.57
C LEU A 15 -13.77 7.31 -16.70
N ILE A 16 -14.44 6.21 -17.07
CA ILE A 16 -14.40 4.95 -16.30
C ILE A 16 -13.05 4.23 -16.50
N THR A 17 -12.48 4.28 -17.70
CA THR A 17 -11.20 3.63 -18.00
C THR A 17 -10.01 4.27 -17.26
N GLN A 18 -10.03 5.59 -17.03
CA GLN A 18 -8.95 6.29 -16.33
C GLN A 18 -8.79 5.84 -14.86
N LYS A 19 -9.89 5.46 -14.19
CA LYS A 19 -9.83 5.02 -12.78
C LYS A 19 -9.18 3.64 -12.62
N ALA A 20 -9.45 2.73 -13.55
CA ALA A 20 -8.85 1.39 -13.56
C ALA A 20 -7.35 1.43 -13.88
N LEU A 21 -6.90 2.39 -14.71
CA LEU A 21 -5.49 2.54 -15.11
C LEU A 21 -4.55 3.06 -14.02
N ALA A 22 -5.09 3.57 -12.91
CA ALA A 22 -4.28 4.16 -11.85
C ALA A 22 -3.84 3.16 -10.75
N GLN A 23 -4.49 2.00 -10.65
CA GLN A 23 -4.10 0.93 -9.71
C GLN A 23 -2.82 0.25 -10.21
N GLY A 24 -1.88 -0.07 -9.31
CA GLY A 24 -0.59 -0.63 -9.67
C GLY A 24 0.39 0.36 -10.29
N LYS A 25 0.13 1.68 -10.22
CA LYS A 25 1.06 2.70 -10.72
C LYS A 25 2.47 2.53 -10.15
N LEU A 26 2.57 2.11 -8.89
CA LEU A 26 3.83 1.90 -8.18
C LEU A 26 4.25 0.42 -8.08
N ALA A 27 3.56 -0.48 -8.77
CA ALA A 27 3.80 -1.93 -8.70
C ALA A 27 4.99 -2.38 -9.55
N ALA A 28 5.39 -1.60 -10.55
CA ALA A 28 6.44 -1.96 -11.51
C ALA A 28 6.21 -3.36 -12.14
N ASP A 29 7.18 -4.27 -12.01
CA ASP A 29 7.14 -5.67 -12.44
C ASP A 29 6.12 -6.54 -11.65
N PHE A 30 5.57 -6.05 -10.54
CA PHE A 30 4.54 -6.73 -9.74
C PHE A 30 3.11 -6.38 -10.17
N LYS A 31 2.90 -5.67 -11.29
CA LYS A 31 1.54 -5.38 -11.78
C LYS A 31 0.70 -6.64 -12.02
N THR A 32 1.33 -7.74 -12.44
CA THR A 32 0.65 -8.98 -12.81
C THR A 32 0.07 -9.77 -11.63
N ILE A 33 0.48 -9.45 -10.39
CA ILE A 33 -0.07 -10.09 -9.19
C ILE A 33 -1.29 -9.35 -8.63
N ILE A 34 -1.59 -8.13 -9.11
CA ILE A 34 -2.80 -7.41 -8.73
C ILE A 34 -4.04 -8.20 -9.17
N GLY A 35 -5.00 -8.35 -8.28
CA GLY A 35 -6.22 -9.13 -8.48
C GLY A 35 -6.08 -10.62 -8.18
N LYS A 36 -4.85 -11.16 -8.09
CA LYS A 36 -4.61 -12.54 -7.66
C LYS A 36 -5.01 -12.74 -6.22
N THR A 37 -5.37 -13.98 -5.91
CA THR A 37 -5.81 -14.39 -4.59
C THR A 37 -4.82 -15.34 -3.95
N TYR A 38 -4.70 -15.30 -2.63
CA TYR A 38 -3.81 -16.16 -1.85
C TYR A 38 -4.42 -16.44 -0.48
N THR A 39 -4.06 -17.58 0.11
CA THR A 39 -4.37 -17.89 1.52
C THR A 39 -3.12 -17.83 2.40
N SER A 40 -1.94 -18.01 1.79
CA SER A 40 -0.64 -17.89 2.45
C SER A 40 0.33 -17.17 1.52
N GLU A 41 1.22 -16.38 2.12
CA GLU A 41 2.26 -15.61 1.44
C GLU A 41 3.13 -16.48 0.52
N ASN A 42 3.38 -17.74 0.91
CA ASN A 42 4.16 -18.71 0.15
C ASN A 42 3.56 -19.06 -1.22
N GLN A 43 2.26 -18.79 -1.42
CA GLN A 43 1.57 -19.03 -2.69
C GLN A 43 1.79 -17.89 -3.71
N ILE A 44 2.35 -16.75 -3.27
CA ILE A 44 2.61 -15.61 -4.15
C ILE A 44 3.95 -15.85 -4.84
N GLU A 45 3.95 -16.60 -5.96
CA GLU A 45 5.17 -17.03 -6.64
C GLU A 45 6.15 -15.89 -6.97
N ALA A 46 5.63 -14.71 -7.34
CA ALA A 46 6.44 -13.52 -7.62
C ALA A 46 7.29 -13.07 -6.41
N LEU A 47 6.90 -13.46 -5.20
CA LEU A 47 7.55 -13.14 -3.94
C LEU A 47 8.33 -14.31 -3.33
N LYS A 48 8.48 -15.46 -4.01
CA LYS A 48 9.15 -16.66 -3.45
C LYS A 48 10.57 -16.45 -2.90
N ASN A 49 11.24 -15.41 -3.37
CA ASN A 49 12.61 -15.03 -2.95
C ASN A 49 12.63 -13.79 -2.05
N TYR A 50 11.48 -13.33 -1.58
CA TYR A 50 11.35 -12.24 -0.63
C TYR A 50 11.01 -12.82 0.74
N LYS A 51 11.55 -12.19 1.79
CA LYS A 51 11.25 -12.52 3.18
C LYS A 51 10.15 -11.59 3.68
N TYR A 52 9.15 -12.13 4.37
CA TYR A 52 8.19 -11.32 5.12
C TYR A 52 8.89 -10.53 6.24
N GLU A 53 8.59 -9.23 6.35
CA GLU A 53 9.12 -8.36 7.41
C GLU A 53 8.07 -7.98 8.44
N GLN A 54 6.91 -7.52 8.00
CA GLN A 54 5.84 -7.03 8.87
C GLN A 54 4.51 -6.98 8.12
N GLY A 55 3.42 -6.89 8.87
CA GLY A 55 2.10 -6.64 8.31
C GLY A 55 1.18 -5.99 9.33
N ILE A 56 0.27 -5.16 8.84
CA ILE A 56 -0.79 -4.55 9.66
C ILE A 56 -2.14 -4.79 9.02
N VAL A 57 -3.16 -4.89 9.87
CA VAL A 57 -4.55 -4.89 9.44
C VAL A 57 -5.05 -3.45 9.48
N ILE A 58 -5.60 -2.99 8.36
CA ILE A 58 -6.19 -1.67 8.19
C ILE A 58 -7.69 -1.85 7.92
N GLY A 59 -8.49 -1.68 8.97
CA GLY A 59 -9.96 -1.85 8.93
C GLY A 59 -10.51 -2.56 10.17
N ASN A 60 -11.82 -2.48 10.38
CA ASN A 60 -12.50 -3.14 11.49
C ASN A 60 -12.83 -4.60 11.11
N PRO A 61 -12.46 -5.61 11.92
CA PRO A 61 -12.83 -7.01 11.67
C PRO A 61 -14.34 -7.29 11.65
N ASN A 62 -15.16 -6.41 12.23
CA ASN A 62 -16.58 -6.64 12.46
C ASN A 62 -17.51 -5.82 11.54
N GLU A 63 -16.98 -4.97 10.66
CA GLU A 63 -17.78 -4.19 9.70
C GLU A 63 -17.43 -4.62 8.28
N GLY A 64 -18.40 -5.15 7.55
CA GLY A 64 -18.17 -5.57 6.16
C GLY A 64 -18.04 -4.38 5.21
N PRO A 65 -17.41 -4.54 4.03
CA PRO A 65 -16.31 -5.43 3.68
C PRO A 65 -14.97 -4.79 4.10
N PHE A 66 -13.84 -5.44 3.84
CA PHE A 66 -12.50 -4.83 3.88
C PHE A 66 -11.78 -4.79 5.24
N LEU A 67 -11.60 -5.98 5.85
CA LEU A 67 -10.29 -6.26 6.44
C LEU A 67 -9.26 -6.17 5.31
N SER A 68 -8.60 -5.02 5.22
CA SER A 68 -7.46 -4.85 4.33
C SER A 68 -6.19 -5.06 5.13
N SER A 69 -5.15 -5.58 4.49
CA SER A 69 -3.84 -5.73 5.09
C SER A 69 -2.81 -4.96 4.27
N ILE A 70 -1.84 -4.40 4.97
CA ILE A 70 -0.60 -3.90 4.37
C ILE A 70 0.51 -4.84 4.83
N GLU A 71 1.12 -5.57 3.91
CA GLU A 71 2.18 -6.55 4.18
C GLU A 71 3.46 -6.15 3.47
N VAL A 72 4.61 -6.31 4.13
CA VAL A 72 5.92 -5.91 3.60
C VAL A 72 6.81 -7.13 3.41
N PHE A 73 7.34 -7.27 2.21
CA PHE A 73 8.25 -8.32 1.79
C PHE A 73 9.57 -7.70 1.34
N ARG A 74 10.72 -8.19 1.82
CA ARG A 74 12.04 -7.65 1.47
C ARG A 74 12.94 -8.67 0.79
N LYS A 75 13.68 -8.20 -0.22
CA LYS A 75 14.80 -8.89 -0.87
C LYS A 75 15.94 -7.88 -1.08
N GLY A 76 16.96 -7.95 -0.24
CA GLY A 76 18.11 -7.04 -0.29
C GLY A 76 17.70 -5.57 -0.11
N LYS A 77 18.02 -4.71 -1.09
CA LYS A 77 17.67 -3.28 -1.10
C LYS A 77 16.29 -2.98 -1.71
N THR A 78 15.50 -4.02 -1.98
CA THR A 78 14.18 -3.93 -2.58
C THR A 78 13.14 -4.45 -1.62
N ALA A 79 12.01 -3.75 -1.52
CA ALA A 79 10.83 -4.23 -0.83
C ALA A 79 9.60 -4.13 -1.71
N VAL A 80 8.64 -5.00 -1.42
CA VAL A 80 7.31 -5.02 -2.02
C VAL A 80 6.31 -4.89 -0.88
N VAL A 81 5.45 -3.90 -0.99
CA VAL A 81 4.37 -3.67 -0.04
C VAL A 81 3.06 -4.02 -0.72
N LEU A 82 2.36 -5.03 -0.21
CA LEU A 82 1.08 -5.47 -0.71
C LEU A 82 -0.03 -4.76 0.06
N LEU A 83 -0.99 -4.20 -0.66
CA LEU A 83 -2.31 -3.91 -0.14
C LEU A 83 -3.22 -5.06 -0.56
N SER A 84 -3.81 -5.76 0.40
CA SER A 84 -4.72 -6.87 0.15
C SER A 84 -6.04 -6.67 0.87
N LYS A 85 -7.10 -7.35 0.42
CA LYS A 85 -8.39 -7.39 1.10
C LYS A 85 -8.88 -8.82 1.29
N LYS A 86 -9.51 -9.09 2.42
CA LYS A 86 -10.18 -10.36 2.70
C LYS A 86 -11.37 -10.55 1.76
N ILE A 87 -11.56 -11.76 1.24
CA ILE A 87 -12.67 -12.09 0.34
C ILE A 87 -13.89 -12.49 1.18
N LYS A 88 -15.03 -11.80 0.99
CA LYS A 88 -16.24 -12.01 1.81
C LYS A 88 -16.74 -13.46 1.80
N THR A 89 -16.65 -14.13 0.65
CA THR A 89 -17.14 -15.51 0.48
C THR A 89 -16.15 -16.57 0.94
N ASN A 90 -14.90 -16.19 1.24
CA ASN A 90 -13.87 -17.09 1.75
C ASN A 90 -12.94 -16.30 2.69
N PRO A 91 -13.19 -16.31 4.00
CA PRO A 91 -12.43 -15.49 4.93
C PRO A 91 -10.95 -15.87 4.96
N ASP A 92 -10.56 -17.09 4.64
CA ASP A 92 -9.13 -17.47 4.66
C ASP A 92 -8.37 -16.97 3.42
N GLN A 93 -9.07 -16.31 2.49
CA GLN A 93 -8.52 -15.86 1.24
C GLN A 93 -8.43 -14.33 1.17
N TYR A 94 -7.27 -13.86 0.73
CA TYR A 94 -6.99 -12.48 0.42
C TYR A 94 -6.94 -12.28 -1.09
N ARG A 95 -7.31 -11.09 -1.55
CA ARG A 95 -7.09 -10.61 -2.91
C ARG A 95 -6.14 -9.42 -2.87
N ILE A 96 -5.07 -9.47 -3.67
CA ILE A 96 -4.13 -8.36 -3.83
C ILE A 96 -4.84 -7.23 -4.57
N ILE A 97 -4.81 -6.04 -3.99
CA ILE A 97 -5.47 -4.84 -4.51
C ILE A 97 -4.43 -3.91 -5.09
N ASP A 98 -3.38 -3.56 -4.36
CA ASP A 98 -2.34 -2.71 -4.93
C ASP A 98 -0.97 -3.18 -4.47
N VAL A 99 0.05 -2.78 -5.22
CA VAL A 99 1.42 -3.13 -4.92
C VAL A 99 2.28 -1.89 -5.02
N LEU A 100 3.09 -1.67 -3.99
CA LEU A 100 4.12 -0.65 -3.96
C LEU A 100 5.49 -1.35 -3.96
N LYS A 101 6.25 -1.18 -5.05
CA LYS A 101 7.65 -1.58 -5.12
C LYS A 101 8.54 -0.41 -4.68
N VAL A 102 9.40 -0.66 -3.69
CA VAL A 102 10.41 0.28 -3.22
C VAL A 102 11.78 -0.31 -3.52
N ILE A 103 12.61 0.43 -4.27
CA ILE A 103 13.98 0.03 -4.59
C ILE A 103 14.99 0.96 -3.91
N SER A 104 16.26 0.54 -3.90
CA SER A 104 17.38 1.36 -3.42
C SER A 104 17.20 1.83 -1.96
N ILE A 105 16.64 0.96 -1.13
CA ILE A 105 16.53 1.17 0.32
C ILE A 105 17.96 1.14 0.90
N PRO A 106 18.44 2.23 1.53
CA PRO A 106 19.79 2.27 2.09
C PRO A 106 19.94 1.31 3.26
N LYS A 107 21.20 1.02 3.60
CA LYS A 107 21.54 0.39 4.88
C LYS A 107 21.08 1.30 6.02
N ASN A 108 20.59 0.72 7.12
CA ASN A 108 20.01 1.41 8.28
C ASN A 108 18.69 2.15 7.98
N TYR A 109 17.94 1.73 6.95
CA TYR A 109 16.57 2.18 6.74
C TYR A 109 15.62 1.00 6.74
N GLU A 110 14.46 1.23 7.35
CA GLU A 110 13.36 0.29 7.43
C GLU A 110 12.11 0.87 6.77
N ILE A 111 11.17 -0.02 6.49
CA ILE A 111 9.82 0.36 6.08
C ILE A 111 8.97 0.39 7.34
N ARG A 112 8.11 1.39 7.48
CA ARG A 112 7.07 1.45 8.50
C ARG A 112 5.73 1.59 7.83
N THR A 113 4.78 0.78 8.27
CA THR A 113 3.39 0.80 7.78
C THR A 113 2.42 1.38 8.80
N TYR A 114 2.87 1.62 10.03
CA TYR A 114 2.09 2.11 11.16
C TYR A 114 2.76 3.31 11.85
N ASP A 115 1.97 4.01 12.68
CA ASP A 115 2.34 5.20 13.47
C ASP A 115 3.07 6.32 12.74
N CYS A 116 2.88 6.39 11.43
CA CYS A 116 3.36 7.47 10.59
C CYS A 116 2.23 8.48 10.37
N SER A 117 2.49 9.75 10.68
CA SER A 117 1.53 10.85 10.51
C SER A 117 2.19 12.06 9.86
N ARG A 118 1.38 12.89 9.19
CA ARG A 118 1.79 14.25 8.84
C ARG A 118 1.58 15.16 10.04
N LYS A 119 2.45 16.16 10.23
CA LYS A 119 2.32 17.17 11.31
C LYS A 119 0.92 17.79 11.40
N ASN A 120 0.25 17.98 10.26
CA ASN A 120 -1.12 18.51 10.14
C ASN A 120 -2.06 17.52 9.41
N GLY A 121 -1.79 16.22 9.51
CA GLY A 121 -2.52 15.17 8.80
C GLY A 121 -3.86 14.83 9.44
N LYS A 122 -4.71 14.12 8.69
CA LYS A 122 -5.93 13.53 9.25
C LYS A 122 -5.54 12.39 10.20
N SER A 123 -6.33 12.16 11.24
CA SER A 123 -6.04 11.19 12.32
C SER A 123 -5.89 9.72 11.86
N ASN A 124 -6.23 9.37 10.62
CA ASN A 124 -6.36 7.98 10.16
C ASN A 124 -5.70 7.72 8.78
N GLU A 125 -4.66 8.49 8.42
CA GLU A 125 -3.92 8.20 7.18
C GLU A 125 -3.04 6.96 7.34
N ASN A 126 -3.24 5.94 6.50
CA ASN A 126 -2.31 4.83 6.40
C ASN A 126 -1.10 5.25 5.55
N ILE A 127 0.03 5.50 6.20
CA ILE A 127 1.27 5.96 5.56
C ILE A 127 2.33 4.87 5.62
N VAL A 128 2.83 4.48 4.45
CA VAL A 128 4.02 3.64 4.31
C VAL A 128 5.23 4.55 4.14
N ALA A 129 6.15 4.54 5.10
CA ALA A 129 7.33 5.39 5.12
C ALA A 129 8.62 4.57 5.11
N ILE A 130 9.65 5.08 4.45
CA ILE A 130 11.02 4.55 4.49
C ILE A 130 11.80 5.46 5.42
N VAL A 131 12.15 4.97 6.59
CA VAL A 131 12.68 5.78 7.68
C VAL A 131 14.05 5.27 8.13
N PHE A 132 14.86 6.16 8.68
CA PHE A 132 16.14 5.76 9.28
C PHE A 132 15.87 4.92 10.54
N SER A 133 16.42 3.71 10.58
CA SER A 133 16.40 2.81 11.73
C SER A 133 17.31 3.39 12.80
N GLY A 134 16.72 4.09 13.77
CA GLY A 134 17.45 4.76 14.84
C GLY A 134 16.73 4.64 16.18
N SER A 135 17.47 4.89 17.26
CA SER A 135 16.99 4.70 18.63
C SER A 135 16.13 5.87 19.15
N LYS A 136 15.58 6.72 18.28
CA LYS A 136 14.73 7.84 18.71
C LYS A 136 13.28 7.40 18.70
N ARG A 137 12.55 7.72 19.78
CA ARG A 137 11.09 7.51 19.88
C ARG A 137 10.31 8.17 18.74
N ILE A 138 10.76 9.33 18.26
CA ILE A 138 10.18 10.00 17.09
C ILE A 138 11.21 10.03 15.96
N VAL A 139 10.87 9.36 14.85
CA VAL A 139 11.68 9.32 13.64
C VAL A 139 11.16 10.38 12.65
N LYS A 140 12.03 11.36 12.35
CA LYS A 140 11.74 12.45 11.39
C LYS A 140 12.56 12.34 10.09
N PHE A 141 13.56 11.45 10.07
CA PHE A 141 14.40 11.22 8.89
C PHE A 141 13.70 10.23 7.95
N VAL A 142 12.84 10.76 7.09
CA VAL A 142 12.01 10.00 6.14
C VAL A 142 12.57 10.17 4.73
N LYS A 143 13.00 9.07 4.11
CA LYS A 143 13.56 9.06 2.75
C LYS A 143 12.48 9.08 1.68
N ASN A 144 11.43 8.30 1.86
CA ASN A 144 10.26 8.24 0.98
C ASN A 144 9.01 8.02 1.82
N ALA A 145 7.86 8.51 1.37
CA ALA A 145 6.58 8.29 2.01
C ALA A 145 5.49 8.09 0.96
N TYR A 146 4.52 7.23 1.29
CA TYR A 146 3.39 6.88 0.45
C TYR A 146 2.15 6.82 1.31
N VAL A 147 1.06 7.43 0.87
CA VAL A 147 -0.24 7.34 1.53
C VAL A 147 -1.13 6.36 0.79
N LEU A 148 -1.90 5.57 1.53
CA LEU A 148 -3.02 4.85 0.95
C LEU A 148 -4.19 5.81 0.75
N LYS A 149 -4.54 6.08 -0.52
CA LYS A 149 -5.70 6.86 -0.90
C LYS A 149 -6.70 5.95 -1.60
N ASP A 150 -7.84 5.75 -0.95
CA ASP A 150 -8.83 4.74 -1.31
C ASP A 150 -8.21 3.33 -1.35
N ILE A 151 -7.93 2.81 -2.55
CA ILE A 151 -7.36 1.47 -2.79
C ILE A 151 -5.99 1.52 -3.46
N ARG A 152 -5.28 2.66 -3.39
CA ARG A 152 -4.03 2.87 -4.13
C ARG A 152 -2.96 3.56 -3.28
N PHE A 153 -1.71 3.17 -3.50
CA PHE A 153 -0.56 3.89 -2.95
C PHE A 153 -0.25 5.13 -3.80
N GLU A 154 -0.16 6.29 -3.15
CA GLU A 154 0.25 7.54 -3.76
C GLU A 154 1.50 8.08 -3.06
N LYS A 155 2.52 8.46 -3.84
CA LYS A 155 3.73 9.08 -3.29
C LYS A 155 3.39 10.47 -2.74
N ILE A 156 3.91 10.78 -1.56
CA ILE A 156 3.74 12.08 -0.91
C ILE A 156 5.09 12.69 -0.56
N GLU A 157 5.10 13.99 -0.26
CA GLU A 157 6.29 14.65 0.26
C GLU A 157 6.66 14.11 1.64
N THR A 158 7.96 14.03 1.92
CA THR A 158 8.48 13.54 3.21
C THR A 158 8.55 14.64 4.27
N LYS A 159 8.52 15.91 3.86
CA LYS A 159 8.57 17.05 4.77
C LYS A 159 7.35 17.04 5.71
N GLY A 160 7.63 17.01 7.01
CA GLY A 160 6.58 17.00 8.03
C GLY A 160 5.98 15.62 8.30
N ILE A 161 6.49 14.55 7.69
CA ILE A 161 6.20 13.17 8.10
C ILE A 161 6.98 12.86 9.38
N ARG A 162 6.29 12.27 10.35
CA ARG A 162 6.86 11.74 11.59
C ARG A 162 6.35 10.32 11.80
N CYS A 163 7.22 9.41 12.21
CA CYS A 163 6.84 8.06 12.61
C CYS A 163 7.26 7.81 14.05
N ILE A 164 6.46 7.04 14.81
CA ILE A 164 6.76 6.69 16.21
C ILE A 164 7.49 5.34 16.23
N ASN A 165 8.58 5.27 16.98
CA ASN A 165 9.29 4.03 17.29
C ASN A 165 8.77 3.48 18.62
N GLU A 166 7.83 2.54 18.53
CA GLU A 166 7.34 1.81 19.70
C GLU A 166 8.45 0.89 20.24
N GLY A 167 8.60 0.82 21.57
CA GLY A 167 9.65 0.03 22.22
C GLY A 167 10.93 0.80 22.58
N ILE A 168 10.93 2.13 22.40
CA ILE A 168 11.98 3.01 22.92
C ILE A 168 11.35 3.99 23.90
N GLU A 169 11.61 3.74 25.19
CA GLU A 169 11.30 4.64 26.31
C GLU A 169 12.28 5.83 26.37
#